data_AF-A0A2D4FM26-F1
#
_entry.id   AF-A0A2D4FM26-F1
#
_cell.length_a   1.000
_cell.length_b   1.000
_cell.length_c   1.000
_cell.angle_alpha   90.00
_cell.angle_beta   90.00
_cell.angle_gamma   90.00
#
_symmetry.space_group_name_H-M   'P 1'
#
loop_
_entity.id
_entity.type
_entity.pdbx_description
1 polymer ?
#
loop_
_entity_poly.entity_id
_entity_poly.type
_entity_poly.pdbx_seq_one_letter_code
_entity_poly.pdbx_strand_id
1 'polypeptide(L)'
;MVQQFQYLSWAPHRDVPGSKRSFLNLILQVEKWQEECEEGEGRTIIHCLNGGGRSGMFCAIGIVVEMVKRQNVIDVFHAVKTLRNSKPNMVETPEQYRFCYDVALEYLESS
;
A
#
# COMPACT_ATOMS: atom_id res chain seq x y z
N MET A 1 21.20 1.49 -7.25
CA MET A 1 21.46 1.43 -5.77
C MET A 1 20.31 0.66 -5.10
N VAL A 2 20.52 -0.09 -4.00
CA VAL A 2 19.42 -0.83 -3.32
C VAL A 2 19.08 -0.18 -1.98
N GLN A 3 17.80 0.11 -1.76
CA GLN A 3 17.25 0.64 -0.50
C GLN A 3 16.19 -0.31 0.06
N GLN A 4 16.26 -0.62 1.35
CA GLN A 4 15.26 -1.43 2.05
C GLN A 4 14.46 -0.56 3.03
N PHE A 5 13.14 -0.57 2.88
CA PHE A 5 12.22 0.05 3.83
C PHE A 5 11.57 -1.03 4.70
N GLN A 6 11.74 -0.93 6.03
CA GLN A 6 11.14 -1.87 6.98
C GLN A 6 10.09 -1.19 7.85
N TYR A 7 8.85 -1.67 7.76
CA TYR A 7 7.76 -1.19 8.59
C TYR A 7 7.60 -2.02 9.87
N LEU A 8 7.97 -1.44 11.01
CA LEU A 8 7.98 -2.13 12.31
C LEU A 8 6.68 -1.96 13.11
N SER A 9 5.85 -0.96 12.77
CA SER A 9 4.65 -0.59 13.53
C SER A 9 3.41 -1.45 13.22
N TRP A 10 3.61 -2.70 12.78
CA TRP A 10 2.56 -3.67 12.49
C TRP A 10 2.79 -4.98 13.24
N ALA A 11 2.18 -5.09 14.42
CA ALA A 11 2.31 -6.27 15.27
C ALA A 11 1.86 -7.57 14.55
N PRO A 12 2.55 -8.71 14.73
CA PRO A 12 2.23 -9.98 14.05
C PRO A 12 0.78 -10.44 14.22
N HIS A 13 0.22 -10.26 15.42
CA HIS A 13 -1.12 -10.72 15.80
C HIS A 13 -2.26 -9.78 15.36
N ARG A 14 -1.95 -8.65 14.72
CA ARG A 14 -2.96 -7.68 14.26
C ARG A 14 -3.20 -7.80 12.77
N ASP A 15 -4.47 -7.72 12.39
CA ASP A 15 -4.87 -7.70 10.99
C ASP A 15 -4.49 -6.39 10.29
N VAL A 16 -4.33 -5.28 11.03
CA VAL A 16 -4.04 -3.95 10.48
C VAL A 16 -2.99 -3.18 11.33
N PRO A 17 -2.26 -2.21 10.76
CA PRO A 17 -1.37 -1.32 11.50
C PRO A 17 -2.08 -0.51 12.59
N GLY A 18 -1.36 -0.13 13.63
CA GLY A 18 -1.91 0.71 14.71
C GLY A 18 -2.14 2.17 14.32
N SER A 19 -1.55 2.65 13.22
CA SER A 19 -1.65 4.04 12.78
C SER A 19 -1.74 4.12 11.25
N LYS A 20 -2.86 4.68 10.77
CA LYS A 20 -3.11 4.97 9.34
C LYS A 20 -2.04 5.89 8.77
N ARG A 21 -1.80 7.01 9.44
CA ARG A 21 -0.78 8.00 9.08
C ARG A 21 0.63 7.42 8.96
N SER A 22 1.03 6.58 9.92
CA SER A 22 2.34 5.93 9.88
C SER A 22 2.48 5.02 8.67
N PHE A 23 1.43 4.27 8.32
CA PHE A 23 1.45 3.37 7.17
C PHE A 23 1.41 4.13 5.84
N LEU A 24 0.60 5.19 5.75
CA LEU A 24 0.58 6.10 4.60
C LEU A 24 1.95 6.73 4.36
N ASN A 25 2.63 7.20 5.41
CA ASN A 25 3.96 7.76 5.30
C ASN A 25 4.99 6.78 4.72
N LEU A 26 4.90 5.48 5.03
CA LEU A 26 5.77 4.48 4.41
C LEU A 26 5.56 4.44 2.88
N ILE A 27 4.31 4.44 2.43
CA ILE A 27 3.97 4.38 1.01
C ILE A 27 4.53 5.62 0.29
N LEU A 28 4.30 6.80 0.85
CA LEU A 28 4.80 8.06 0.28
C LEU A 28 6.35 8.14 0.28
N GLN A 29 7.01 7.56 1.29
CA GLN A 29 8.49 7.48 1.31
C GLN A 29 9.04 6.57 0.23
N VAL A 30 8.40 5.41 0.01
CA VAL A 30 8.80 4.47 -1.05
C VAL A 30 8.58 5.12 -2.42
N GLU A 31 7.43 5.75 -2.64
CA GLU A 31 7.11 6.45 -3.89
C GLU A 31 8.12 7.57 -4.18
N LYS A 32 8.40 8.42 -3.18
CA LYS A 32 9.40 9.49 -3.30
C LYS A 32 10.78 8.93 -3.66
N TRP A 33 11.19 7.84 -3.02
CA TRP A 33 12.48 7.22 -3.33
C TRP A 33 12.52 6.66 -4.76
N GLN A 34 11.41 6.11 -5.26
CA GLN A 34 11.30 5.66 -6.65
C GLN A 34 11.42 6.82 -7.65
N GLU A 35 10.84 7.99 -7.35
CA GLU A 35 10.95 9.19 -8.18
C GLU A 35 12.38 9.75 -8.22
N GLU A 36 13.10 9.71 -7.10
CA GLU A 36 14.48 10.18 -6.99
C GLU A 36 15.52 9.24 -7.64
N CYS A 37 15.17 7.97 -7.86
CA CYS A 37 16.06 7.02 -8.51
C CYS A 37 16.08 7.21 -10.03
N GLU A 38 17.21 7.73 -10.55
CA GLU A 38 17.45 7.94 -11.99
C GLU A 38 17.35 6.64 -12.84
N GLU A 39 17.53 5.47 -12.24
CA GLU A 39 17.38 4.14 -12.87
C GLU A 39 15.90 3.68 -12.95
N GLY A 40 14.98 4.60 -13.27
CA GLY A 40 13.51 4.56 -13.10
C GLY A 40 12.71 3.40 -13.72
N GLU A 41 13.32 2.27 -14.06
CA GLU A 41 12.70 1.06 -14.59
C GLU A 41 12.67 -0.12 -13.57
N GLY A 42 13.31 0.04 -12.41
CA GLY A 42 13.34 -1.00 -11.38
C GLY A 42 11.97 -1.23 -10.70
N ARG A 43 11.52 -2.49 -10.62
CA ARG A 43 10.32 -2.85 -9.85
C ARG A 43 10.62 -2.89 -8.35
N THR A 44 9.76 -2.26 -7.54
CA THR A 44 9.83 -2.38 -6.08
C THR A 44 9.40 -3.76 -5.62
N ILE A 45 10.21 -4.38 -4.76
CA ILE A 45 9.88 -5.66 -4.12
C ILE A 45 9.15 -5.36 -2.81
N ILE A 46 7.93 -5.90 -2.69
CA ILE A 46 7.12 -5.82 -1.46
C ILE A 46 6.94 -7.23 -0.92
N HIS A 47 7.24 -7.44 0.36
CA HIS A 47 7.07 -8.74 1.01
C HIS A 47 6.52 -8.62 2.43
N CYS A 48 5.92 -9.72 2.91
CA CYS A 48 5.52 -9.92 4.30
C CYS A 48 5.80 -11.38 4.67
N LEU A 49 4.91 -12.05 5.41
CA LEU A 49 5.04 -13.48 5.70
C LEU A 49 4.62 -14.35 4.50
N ASN A 50 3.46 -14.09 3.91
CA ASN A 50 2.89 -14.85 2.78
C ASN A 50 2.87 -14.07 1.45
N GLY A 51 3.30 -12.81 1.48
CA GLY A 51 3.27 -11.87 0.36
C GLY A 51 1.86 -11.50 -0.11
N GLY A 52 0.81 -11.79 0.68
CA GLY A 52 -0.60 -11.63 0.30
C GLY A 52 -1.31 -10.53 1.09
N GLY A 53 -1.52 -10.75 2.41
CA GLY A 53 -2.31 -9.83 3.23
C GLY A 53 -1.69 -8.44 3.36
N ARG A 54 -0.59 -8.34 4.14
CA ARG A 54 0.08 -7.05 4.41
C ARG A 54 0.67 -6.42 3.15
N SER A 55 1.31 -7.23 2.31
CA SER A 55 1.85 -6.78 1.03
C SER A 55 0.74 -6.32 0.09
N GLY A 56 -0.38 -7.02 0.04
CA GLY A 56 -1.54 -6.63 -0.75
C GLY A 56 -2.17 -5.34 -0.26
N MET A 57 -2.22 -5.10 1.05
CA MET A 57 -2.68 -3.82 1.59
C MET A 57 -1.77 -2.67 1.16
N PHE A 58 -0.45 -2.83 1.26
CA PHE A 58 0.51 -1.84 0.77
C PHE A 58 0.28 -1.52 -0.71
N CYS A 59 0.21 -2.55 -1.56
CA CYS A 59 0.01 -2.36 -2.99
C CYS A 59 -1.37 -1.76 -3.32
N ALA A 60 -2.42 -2.16 -2.61
CA ALA A 60 -3.79 -1.67 -2.86
C ALA A 60 -3.88 -0.18 -2.54
N ILE A 61 -3.32 0.25 -1.41
CA ILE A 61 -3.29 1.65 -1.03
C ILE A 61 -2.41 2.44 -2.00
N GLY A 62 -1.25 1.92 -2.41
CA GLY A 62 -0.42 2.57 -3.43
C GLY A 62 -1.17 2.82 -4.74
N ILE A 63 -1.93 1.84 -5.23
CA ILE A 63 -2.80 2.01 -6.41
C ILE A 63 -3.86 3.09 -6.16
N VAL A 64 -4.51 3.10 -5.00
CA VAL A 64 -5.55 4.08 -4.67
C VAL A 64 -4.99 5.50 -4.56
N VAL A 65 -3.84 5.67 -3.91
CA VAL A 65 -3.14 6.96 -3.83
C VAL A 65 -2.84 7.49 -5.23
N GLU A 66 -2.39 6.62 -6.13
CA GLU A 66 -2.10 7.00 -7.52
C GLU A 66 -3.38 7.36 -8.31
N MET A 67 -4.49 6.63 -8.10
CA MET A 67 -5.79 6.97 -8.68
C MET A 67 -6.26 8.35 -8.23
N VAL A 68 -6.10 8.67 -6.95
CA VAL A 68 -6.45 10.01 -6.42
C VAL A 68 -5.58 11.08 -7.07
N LYS A 69 -4.25 10.90 -7.07
CA LYS A 69 -3.29 11.86 -7.63
C LYS A 69 -3.52 12.18 -9.09
N ARG A 70 -3.77 11.15 -9.92
CA ARG A 70 -3.85 11.32 -11.38
C ARG A 70 -5.25 11.52 -11.92
N GLN A 71 -6.26 10.98 -11.27
CA GLN A 71 -7.61 10.88 -11.81
C GLN A 71 -8.69 11.47 -10.90
N ASN A 72 -8.34 11.83 -9.66
CA ASN A 72 -9.29 12.28 -8.63
C ASN A 72 -10.43 11.28 -8.40
N VAL A 73 -10.11 9.98 -8.41
CA VAL A 73 -11.05 8.86 -8.22
C VAL A 73 -10.52 7.92 -7.14
N ILE A 74 -11.42 7.31 -6.38
CA ILE A 74 -11.11 6.24 -5.42
C ILE A 74 -11.91 5.00 -5.79
N ASP A 75 -11.22 3.91 -6.12
CA ASP A 75 -11.83 2.60 -6.34
C ASP A 75 -10.99 1.48 -5.69
N VAL A 76 -11.20 1.29 -4.38
CA VAL A 76 -10.51 0.25 -3.61
C VAL A 76 -10.90 -1.15 -4.10
N PHE A 77 -12.14 -1.34 -4.57
CA PHE A 77 -12.58 -2.64 -5.07
C PHE A 77 -11.80 -3.02 -6.32
N HIS A 78 -11.67 -2.10 -7.28
CA HIS A 78 -10.89 -2.31 -8.48
C HIS A 78 -9.41 -2.54 -8.15
N ALA A 79 -8.82 -1.73 -7.26
CA ALA A 79 -7.43 -1.91 -6.84
C ALA A 79 -7.17 -3.33 -6.30
N VAL A 80 -8.02 -3.82 -5.38
CA VAL A 80 -7.86 -5.15 -4.79
C VAL A 80 -8.16 -6.27 -5.80
N LYS A 81 -9.18 -6.10 -6.64
CA LYS A 81 -9.50 -7.05 -7.71
C LYS A 81 -8.33 -7.20 -8.68
N THR A 82 -7.72 -6.10 -9.09
CA THR A 82 -6.55 -6.09 -9.98
C THR A 82 -5.36 -6.81 -9.36
N LEU A 83 -5.10 -6.60 -8.06
CA LEU A 83 -4.05 -7.35 -7.35
C LEU A 83 -4.35 -8.85 -7.29
N ARG A 84 -5.60 -9.22 -7.03
CA ARG A 84 -6.03 -10.62 -6.96
C ARG A 84 -5.97 -11.35 -8.29
N ASN A 85 -6.06 -10.65 -9.42
CA ASN A 85 -5.81 -11.22 -10.74
C ASN A 85 -4.33 -11.60 -10.94
N SER A 86 -3.40 -10.92 -10.26
CA SER A 86 -1.95 -11.19 -10.36
C SER A 86 -1.48 -12.22 -9.34
N LYS A 87 -2.02 -12.19 -8.11
CA LYS A 87 -1.69 -13.15 -7.04
C LYS A 87 -2.91 -13.39 -6.16
N PRO A 88 -3.26 -14.66 -5.86
CA PRO A 88 -4.38 -14.95 -4.95
C PRO A 88 -4.10 -14.43 -3.53
N ASN A 89 -5.17 -14.18 -2.78
CA ASN A 89 -5.13 -13.76 -1.37
C ASN A 89 -4.43 -12.40 -1.13
N MET A 90 -4.39 -11.52 -2.14
CA MET A 90 -4.01 -10.11 -1.93
C MET A 90 -5.11 -9.40 -1.16
N VAL A 91 -4.74 -8.76 -0.04
CA VAL A 91 -5.66 -8.24 0.99
C VAL A 91 -6.53 -9.37 1.53
N GLU A 92 -6.11 -9.96 2.64
CA GLU A 92 -6.57 -11.28 3.09
C GLU A 92 -7.87 -11.21 3.90
N THR A 93 -8.03 -10.18 4.74
CA THR A 93 -9.17 -10.08 5.65
C THR A 93 -10.06 -8.85 5.34
N PRO A 94 -11.33 -8.86 5.76
CA PRO A 94 -12.21 -7.69 5.66
C PRO A 94 -11.66 -6.46 6.40
N GLU A 95 -10.97 -6.65 7.52
CA GLU A 95 -10.33 -5.58 8.30
C GLU A 95 -9.23 -4.92 7.47
N GLN A 96 -8.43 -5.71 6.75
CA GLN A 96 -7.43 -5.18 5.84
C GLN A 96 -8.06 -4.39 4.69
N TYR A 97 -9.15 -4.91 4.13
CA TYR A 97 -9.88 -4.24 3.05
C TYR A 97 -10.48 -2.91 3.50
N ARG A 98 -11.09 -2.87 4.70
CA ARG A 98 -11.60 -1.65 5.32
C ARG A 98 -10.48 -0.64 5.58
N PHE A 99 -9.33 -1.10 6.06
CA PHE A 99 -8.19 -0.24 6.33
C PHE A 99 -7.69 0.48 5.08
N CYS A 100 -7.80 -0.13 3.88
CA CYS A 100 -7.50 0.56 2.62
C CYS A 100 -8.37 1.82 2.42
N TYR A 101 -9.67 1.76 2.76
CA TYR A 101 -10.55 2.94 2.73
C TYR A 101 -10.14 3.96 3.80
N ASP A 102 -9.84 3.49 5.00
CA ASP A 102 -9.48 4.39 6.10
C ASP A 102 -8.19 5.18 5.81
N VAL A 103 -7.22 4.56 5.12
CA VAL A 103 -6.00 5.22 4.67
C VAL A 103 -6.24 6.11 3.45
N ALA A 104 -7.14 5.73 2.53
CA ALA A 104 -7.52 6.60 1.43
C ALA A 104 -8.17 7.90 1.93
N LEU A 105 -9.02 7.81 2.95
CA LEU A 105 -9.59 8.98 3.62
C LEU A 105 -8.51 9.82 4.31
N GLU A 106 -7.59 9.18 5.06
CA GLU A 106 -6.46 9.88 5.68
C GLU A 106 -5.62 10.64 4.64
N TYR A 107 -5.39 10.04 3.47
CA TYR A 107 -4.66 10.67 2.38
C TYR A 107 -5.37 11.93 1.88
N LEU A 108 -6.69 11.85 1.63
CA LEU A 108 -7.50 13.00 1.23
C LEU A 108 -7.52 14.13 2.26
N GLU A 109 -7.59 13.80 3.55
CA GLU A 109 -7.59 14.80 4.63
C GLU A 109 -6.21 15.47 4.84
N SER A 110 -5.14 14.81 4.40
CA SER A 110 -3.76 15.29 4.51
C SER A 110 -3.22 15.99 3.26
N SER A 111 -3.99 15.98 2.16
CA SER A 111 -3.60 16.53 0.86
C SER A 111 -4.03 17.98 0.67
#